data_AF-A0A356E1P0-F1
#
_entry.id   AF-A0A356E1P0-F1
#
_cell.length_a   1.000
_cell.length_b   1.000
_cell.length_c   1.000
_cell.angle_alpha   90.00
_cell.angle_beta   90.00
_cell.angle_gamma   90.00
#
_symmetry.space_group_name_H-M   'P 1'
#
loop_
_entity.id
_entity.type
_entity.pdbx_description
1 polymer ?
#
loop_
_entity_poly.entity_id
_entity_poly.type
_entity_poly.pdbx_seq_one_letter_code
_entity_poly.pdbx_strand_id
1 'polypeptide(L)'
;MIEYDVRKALKELYNPKKEPSLVYAPQQVYCIIDGEGKAEDEAYELAVQSLYAISTTLQAEFGRHRLYQSFAVSPLECLWLPLETENRRTWQWSGMIAQPDWLNE
;
A
#
# COMPACT_ATOMS: atom_id res chain seq x y z
N MET A 1 -16.36 -13.28 -8.09
CA MET A 1 -15.50 -12.57 -9.06
C MET A 1 -15.01 -11.33 -8.35
N ILE A 2 -13.71 -10.99 -8.38
CA ILE A 2 -13.23 -9.76 -7.75
C ILE A 2 -13.76 -8.57 -8.55
N GLU A 3 -14.44 -7.65 -7.88
CA GLU A 3 -15.08 -6.47 -8.49
C GLU A 3 -14.12 -5.28 -8.56
N TYR A 4 -13.31 -5.07 -7.53
CA TYR A 4 -12.36 -3.95 -7.45
C TYR A 4 -10.89 -4.41 -7.38
N ASP A 5 -10.03 -3.75 -8.16
CA ASP A 5 -8.58 -3.91 -8.13
C ASP A 5 -7.93 -2.55 -8.41
N VAL A 6 -7.17 -2.03 -7.45
CA VAL A 6 -6.54 -0.70 -7.55
C VAL A 6 -5.65 -0.56 -8.78
N ARG A 7 -5.00 -1.65 -9.22
CA ARG A 7 -4.12 -1.63 -10.40
C ARG A 7 -4.90 -1.45 -11.70
N LYS A 8 -6.16 -1.86 -11.71
CA LYS A 8 -7.08 -1.64 -12.84
C LYS A 8 -7.70 -0.26 -12.77
N ALA A 9 -8.12 0.17 -11.57
CA ALA A 9 -8.73 1.48 -11.35
C ALA A 9 -7.75 2.63 -11.63
N LEU A 10 -6.49 2.50 -11.21
CA LEU A 10 -5.44 3.51 -11.32
C LEU A 10 -4.30 3.03 -12.24
N LYS A 11 -4.66 2.51 -13.41
CA LYS A 11 -3.73 1.85 -14.35
C LYS A 11 -2.49 2.69 -14.69
N GLU A 12 -2.62 4.01 -14.77
CA GLU A 12 -1.50 4.90 -15.07
C GLU A 12 -0.43 4.92 -13.96
N LEU A 13 -0.83 4.70 -12.70
CA LEU A 13 0.06 4.65 -11.55
C LEU A 13 0.70 3.27 -11.37
N TYR A 14 -0.07 2.20 -11.60
CA TYR A 14 0.39 0.82 -11.34
C TYR A 14 0.96 0.11 -12.57
N ASN A 15 0.83 0.69 -13.75
CA ASN A 15 1.42 0.17 -14.98
C ASN A 15 2.01 1.32 -15.83
N PRO A 16 3.03 2.03 -15.30
CA PRO A 16 3.62 3.18 -15.97
C PRO A 16 4.39 2.75 -17.23
N LYS A 17 4.52 3.69 -18.17
CA LYS A 17 5.44 3.53 -19.31
C LYS A 17 6.89 3.68 -18.83
N LYS A 18 7.85 3.21 -19.64
CA LYS A 18 9.28 3.36 -19.35
C LYS A 18 9.76 4.82 -19.39
N GLU A 19 9.07 5.66 -20.14
CA GLU A 19 9.39 7.08 -20.26
C GLU A 19 8.76 7.87 -19.11
N PRO A 20 9.50 8.80 -18.47
CA PRO A 20 8.95 9.68 -17.46
C PRO A 20 7.75 10.44 -18.01
N SER A 21 6.67 10.51 -17.23
CA SER A 21 5.44 11.20 -17.60
C SER A 21 4.82 11.85 -16.38
N LEU A 22 4.08 12.94 -16.61
CA LEU A 22 3.25 13.55 -15.58
C LEU A 22 2.03 12.67 -15.34
N VAL A 23 1.73 12.40 -14.07
CA VAL A 23 0.58 11.61 -13.64
C VAL A 23 -0.21 12.38 -12.58
N TYR A 24 -1.51 12.13 -12.52
CA TYR A 24 -2.34 12.59 -11.40
C TYR A 24 -2.49 11.44 -10.40
N ALA A 25 -2.06 11.67 -9.17
CA ALA A 25 -2.25 10.74 -8.07
C ALA A 25 -3.40 11.25 -7.18
N PRO A 26 -4.61 10.64 -7.26
CA PRO A 26 -5.71 11.02 -6.39
C PRO A 26 -5.42 10.63 -4.95
N GLN A 27 -6.16 11.23 -4.01
CA GLN A 27 -6.18 10.76 -2.63
C GLN A 27 -6.68 9.30 -2.58
N GLN A 28 -6.03 8.49 -1.75
CA GLN A 28 -6.38 7.09 -1.51
C GLN A 28 -6.41 6.81 0.00
N VAL A 29 -7.08 5.73 0.37
CA VAL A 29 -7.13 5.22 1.75
C VAL A 29 -6.06 4.15 1.90
N TYR A 30 -5.32 4.17 3.01
CA TYR A 30 -4.22 3.24 3.24
C TYR A 30 -4.25 2.68 4.66
N CYS A 31 -3.87 1.41 4.81
CA CYS A 31 -3.26 0.94 6.04
C CYS A 31 -1.79 1.35 6.00
N ILE A 32 -1.28 2.00 7.05
CA ILE A 32 0.07 2.54 7.12
C ILE A 32 0.74 2.06 8.40
N ILE A 33 2.00 1.63 8.31
CA ILE A 33 2.90 1.43 9.45
C ILE A 33 4.16 2.23 9.19
N ASP A 34 4.49 3.11 10.13
CA ASP A 34 5.71 3.90 10.13
C ASP A 34 6.84 3.17 10.86
N GLY A 35 8.07 3.41 10.43
CA GLY A 35 9.26 2.91 11.10
C GLY A 35 10.53 3.60 10.63
N GLU A 36 11.65 3.08 11.10
CA GLU A 36 12.98 3.57 10.79
C GLU A 36 13.93 2.41 10.47
N GLY A 37 15.06 2.74 9.86
CA GLY A 37 16.07 1.77 9.48
C GLY A 37 15.91 1.27 8.05
N LYS A 38 16.46 0.09 7.79
CA LYS A 38 16.61 -0.47 6.44
C LYS A 38 15.49 -1.46 6.13
N ALA A 39 15.29 -1.73 4.84
CA ALA A 39 14.33 -2.73 4.38
C ALA A 39 14.72 -4.17 4.79
N GLU A 40 15.99 -4.40 5.10
CA GLU A 40 16.51 -5.67 5.59
C GLU A 40 16.38 -5.86 7.11
N ASP A 41 15.95 -4.82 7.84
CA ASP A 41 15.78 -4.90 9.29
C ASP A 41 14.47 -5.61 9.64
N GLU A 42 14.47 -6.39 10.73
CA GLU A 42 13.32 -7.18 11.20
C GLU A 42 12.07 -6.32 11.43
N ALA A 43 12.25 -5.06 11.84
CA ALA A 43 11.16 -4.10 12.03
C ALA A 43 10.39 -3.85 10.71
N TYR A 44 11.08 -3.73 9.58
CA TYR A 44 10.44 -3.55 8.28
C TYR A 44 9.73 -4.82 7.83
N GLU A 45 10.36 -5.98 8.00
CA GLU A 45 9.75 -7.27 7.69
C GLU A 45 8.44 -7.48 8.48
N LEU A 46 8.46 -7.22 9.79
CA LEU A 46 7.29 -7.33 10.65
C LEU A 46 6.19 -6.34 10.25
N ALA A 47 6.54 -5.12 9.86
CA ALA A 47 5.58 -4.14 9.36
C ALA A 47 4.90 -4.61 8.08
N VAL A 48 5.66 -5.14 7.11
CA VAL A 48 5.11 -5.69 5.87
C VAL A 48 4.19 -6.87 6.14
N GLN A 49 4.60 -7.81 7.00
CA GLN A 49 3.76 -8.95 7.39
C GLN A 49 2.46 -8.48 8.05
N SER A 50 2.53 -7.49 8.94
CA SER A 50 1.37 -6.92 9.62
C SER A 50 0.40 -6.23 8.65
N LEU A 51 0.93 -5.45 7.69
CA LEU A 51 0.12 -4.79 6.66
C LEU A 51 -0.65 -5.81 5.80
N TYR A 52 0.00 -6.90 5.40
CA TYR A 52 -0.67 -7.97 4.66
C TYR A 52 -1.69 -8.72 5.52
N ALA A 53 -1.37 -9.01 6.78
CA ALA A 53 -2.32 -9.65 7.70
C ALA A 53 -3.59 -8.80 7.88
N ILE A 54 -3.44 -7.49 8.08
CA ILE A 54 -4.57 -6.55 8.19
C ILE A 54 -5.35 -6.51 6.87
N SER A 55 -4.69 -6.28 5.74
CA SER A 55 -5.35 -6.11 4.44
C SER A 55 -6.06 -7.37 3.96
N THR A 56 -5.49 -8.55 4.21
CA THR A 56 -6.15 -9.83 3.89
C THR A 56 -7.33 -10.10 4.82
N THR A 57 -7.26 -9.70 6.09
CA THR A 57 -8.39 -9.79 7.03
C THR A 57 -9.54 -8.90 6.56
N LEU A 58 -9.25 -7.64 6.19
CA LEU A 58 -10.25 -6.73 5.63
C LEU A 58 -10.88 -7.30 4.35
N GLN A 59 -10.07 -7.86 3.45
CA GLN A 59 -10.57 -8.51 2.23
C GLN A 59 -11.50 -9.69 2.55
N ALA A 60 -11.13 -10.52 3.51
CA ALA A 60 -11.92 -11.71 3.87
C ALA A 60 -13.28 -11.32 4.48
N GLU A 61 -13.29 -10.31 5.35
CA GLU A 61 -14.48 -9.85 6.05
C GLU A 61 -15.41 -9.05 5.13
N PHE A 62 -14.88 -7.99 4.50
CA PHE A 62 -15.70 -7.06 3.72
C PHE A 62 -15.89 -7.50 2.27
N GLY A 63 -14.93 -8.21 1.68
CA GLY A 63 -14.99 -8.65 0.28
C GLY A 63 -16.01 -9.76 0.00
N ARG A 64 -16.65 -10.32 1.04
CA ARG A 64 -17.76 -11.29 0.94
C ARG A 64 -19.08 -10.74 1.46
N HIS A 65 -19.07 -9.52 1.98
CA HIS A 65 -20.24 -8.91 2.59
C HIS A 65 -21.18 -8.38 1.51
N ARG A 66 -22.50 -8.51 1.69
CA ARG A 66 -23.48 -8.16 0.66
C ARG A 66 -23.58 -6.67 0.35
N LEU A 67 -23.06 -5.82 1.24
CA LEU A 67 -23.11 -4.35 1.11
C LEU A 67 -21.85 -3.77 0.47
N TYR A 68 -20.78 -4.56 0.30
CA TYR A 68 -19.49 -4.09 -0.20
C TYR A 68 -19.08 -4.87 -1.45
N GLN A 69 -18.31 -4.21 -2.30
CA GLN A 69 -17.71 -4.87 -3.46
C GLN A 69 -16.55 -5.76 -2.99
N SER A 70 -16.44 -6.93 -3.59
CA SER A 70 -15.25 -7.76 -3.45
C SER A 70 -14.03 -7.07 -4.06
N PHE A 71 -12.88 -7.12 -3.38
CA PHE A 71 -11.68 -6.43 -3.83
C PHE A 71 -10.43 -7.30 -3.77
N ALA A 72 -9.42 -6.97 -4.58
CA ALA A 72 -8.08 -7.54 -4.47
C ALA A 72 -7.26 -6.76 -3.43
N VAL A 73 -6.39 -7.47 -2.69
CA VAL A 73 -5.36 -6.81 -1.87
C VAL A 73 -4.41 -6.05 -2.79
N SER A 74 -4.19 -4.77 -2.49
CA SER A 74 -3.32 -3.88 -3.26
C SER A 74 -1.84 -4.25 -3.12
N PRO A 75 -0.98 -3.83 -4.06
CA PRO A 75 0.47 -3.96 -3.90
C PRO A 75 0.98 -3.26 -2.64
N LEU A 76 2.08 -3.76 -2.08
CA LEU A 76 2.84 -3.04 -1.06
C LEU A 76 3.46 -1.79 -1.70
N GLU A 77 3.25 -0.65 -1.06
CA GLU A 77 3.87 0.63 -1.37
C GLU A 77 4.71 1.07 -0.17
N CYS A 78 5.72 1.89 -0.40
CA CYS A 78 6.55 2.39 0.69
C CYS A 78 7.09 3.79 0.35
N LEU A 79 6.91 4.73 1.27
CA LEU A 79 7.59 6.02 1.23
C LEU A 79 8.90 5.90 1.99
N TRP A 80 9.97 6.44 1.41
CA TRP A 80 11.29 6.49 2.05
C TRP A 80 11.70 7.95 2.21
N LEU A 81 11.93 8.36 3.45
CA LEU A 81 12.43 9.68 3.81
C LEU A 81 13.91 9.53 4.21
N PRO A 82 14.84 9.84 3.30
CA PRO A 82 16.27 9.81 3.62
C PRO A 82 16.61 11.01 4.51
N LEU A 83 16.92 10.77 5.79
CA LEU A 83 17.48 11.81 6.66
C LEU A 83 18.95 12.11 6.31
N GLU A 84 19.73 11.05 6.01
CA GLU A 84 21.09 11.15 5.50
C GLU A 84 21.24 10.19 4.31
N THR A 85 21.57 10.69 3.13
CA THR A 85 21.66 9.89 1.89
C THR A 85 22.65 8.72 1.99
N GLU A 86 23.72 8.89 2.77
CA GLU A 86 24.80 7.91 2.93
C GLU A 86 24.52 6.87 4.03
N ASN A 87 23.61 7.17 4.96
CA ASN A 87 23.34 6.34 6.12
C ASN A 87 21.88 5.85 6.14
N ARG A 88 21.63 4.72 5.49
CA ARG A 88 20.29 4.10 5.44
C ARG A 88 19.70 3.70 6.79
N ARG A 89 20.49 3.69 7.88
CA ARG A 89 19.95 3.42 9.23
C ARG A 89 19.12 4.55 9.79
N THR A 90 19.35 5.78 9.33
CA THR A 90 18.57 6.96 9.75
C THR A 90 17.37 7.19 8.86
N TRP A 91 17.11 6.32 7.88
CA TRP A 91 15.97 6.51 7.00
C TRP A 91 14.68 6.20 7.75
N GLN A 92 13.70 7.04 7.54
CA GLN A 92 12.33 6.79 7.97
C GLN A 92 11.56 6.23 6.80
N TRP A 93 10.64 5.33 7.09
CA TRP A 93 9.78 4.72 6.09
C TRP A 93 8.34 4.62 6.56
N SER A 94 7.43 4.69 5.60
CA SER A 94 6.00 4.42 5.79
C SER A 94 5.61 3.31 4.84
N GLY A 95 5.44 2.10 5.37
CA GLY A 95 4.93 0.96 4.61
C GLY A 95 3.42 1.07 4.49
N MET A 96 2.87 0.84 3.29
CA MET A 96 1.46 1.12 3.01
C MET A 96 0.84 0.06 2.10
N ILE A 97 -0.43 -0.25 2.34
CA ILE A 97 -1.28 -1.01 1.39
C ILE A 97 -2.59 -0.24 1.19
N ALA A 98 -2.86 0.15 -0.05
CA ALA A 98 -4.08 0.86 -0.41
C ALA A 98 -5.32 0.00 -0.14
N GLN A 99 -6.33 0.59 0.49
CA GLN A 99 -7.63 0.00 0.74
C GLN A 99 -8.68 0.65 -0.17
N PRO A 100 -9.79 -0.04 -0.44
CA PRO A 100 -10.95 0.62 -1.05
C PRO A 100 -11.43 1.83 -0.24
N ASP A 101 -11.93 2.84 -0.94
CA ASP A 101 -12.38 4.10 -0.34
C ASP A 101 -13.56 3.92 0.64
N TRP A 102 -14.45 2.95 0.37
CA TRP A 102 -15.56 2.60 1.26
C TRP A 102 -15.15 1.95 2.59
N LEU A 103 -13.87 1.66 2.83
CA LEU A 103 -13.37 1.20 4.14
C LEU A 103 -12.94 2.37 5.06
N ASN A 104 -13.19 3.61 4.65
CA ASN A 104 -12.92 4.83 5.43
C ASN A 104 -14.19 5.50 5.96
N GLU A 105 -15.32 4.79 5.93
CA GLU A 105 -16.60 5.20 6.57
C GLU A 105 -16.71 4.59 7.97
#